data_AF-A0A2D8WZQ2-F1
#
_entry.id   AF-A0A2D8WZQ2-F1
#
_cell.length_a   1.000
_cell.length_b   1.000
_cell.length_c   1.000
_cell.angle_alpha   90.00
_cell.angle_beta   90.00
_cell.angle_gamma   90.00
#
_symmetry.space_group_name_H-M   'P 1'
#
loop_
_entity.id
_entity.type
_entity.pdbx_description
1 polymer ?
#
loop_
_entity_poly.entity_id
_entity_poly.type
_entity_poly.pdbx_seq_one_letter_code
_entity_poly.pdbx_strand_id
1 'polypeptide(L)'
;MVSDVATVWGSGILDIQKNFAKPREIRAVRGPLTRQRCLDQGYPCPDIYGDPGLLVSDIYSERDAAASVDVGIVPHFQDIEAATKSFGTRDDVRIIDVRRPLGEVVSDILGSRLVLSSSMHGLIVAHAFGRRALHIEFGRKIPGDGTKFHDYYRGIGFDGAPAPIRIGADTSLADLKRLAEAAACPDVEPFRSPLRDSCPF
;
A
#
# COMPACT_ATOMS: atom_id res chain seq x y z
N MET A 1 -28.27 7.06 13.58
CA MET A 1 -26.79 7.01 13.67
C MET A 1 -26.43 5.82 14.55
N VAL A 2 -25.81 4.78 14.00
CA VAL A 2 -25.27 3.67 14.80
C VAL A 2 -23.78 3.92 14.91
N SER A 3 -23.38 4.74 15.88
CA SER A 3 -21.99 5.11 16.15
C SER A 3 -21.57 4.49 17.47
N ASP A 4 -21.36 3.17 17.52
CA ASP A 4 -20.71 2.53 18.69
C ASP A 4 -20.29 1.05 18.51
N VAL A 5 -20.08 0.57 17.28
CA VAL A 5 -19.81 -0.88 17.06
C VAL A 5 -18.45 -1.22 16.49
N ALA A 6 -17.70 -0.25 15.97
CA ALA A 6 -16.44 -0.52 15.26
C ALA A 6 -15.22 -0.30 16.17
N THR A 7 -14.35 -1.31 16.21
CA THR A 7 -12.95 -1.16 16.67
C THR A 7 -12.07 -0.95 15.44
N VAL A 8 -11.33 0.16 15.41
CA VAL A 8 -10.47 0.53 14.28
C VAL A 8 -9.02 0.15 14.57
N TRP A 9 -8.41 -0.59 13.63
CA TRP A 9 -7.00 -0.96 13.66
C TRP A 9 -6.38 -0.78 12.28
N GLY A 10 -5.59 0.29 12.13
CA GLY A 10 -4.80 0.60 10.94
C GLY A 10 -5.58 1.09 9.71
N SER A 11 -6.89 1.30 9.83
CA SER A 11 -7.69 1.92 8.76
C SER A 11 -7.35 3.40 8.57
N GLY A 12 -7.68 3.97 7.42
CA GLY A 12 -7.47 5.40 7.15
C GLY A 12 -8.45 6.02 6.17
N ILE A 13 -8.53 7.35 6.20
CA ILE A 13 -9.39 8.15 5.32
C ILE A 13 -8.89 8.17 3.87
N LEU A 14 -9.82 8.17 2.92
CA LEU A 14 -9.50 8.29 1.49
C LEU A 14 -9.35 9.74 1.02
N ASP A 15 -10.01 10.66 1.72
CA ASP A 15 -10.05 12.09 1.44
C ASP A 15 -9.73 12.87 2.72
N ILE A 16 -8.98 13.97 2.62
CA ILE A 16 -8.48 14.70 3.79
C ILE A 16 -9.60 15.30 4.66
N GLN A 17 -10.75 15.61 4.05
CA GLN A 17 -11.93 16.16 4.72
C GLN A 17 -13.01 15.11 5.03
N LYS A 18 -12.68 13.82 5.02
CA LYS A 18 -13.68 12.75 5.21
C LYS A 18 -14.34 12.84 6.60
N ASN A 19 -15.65 12.99 6.62
CA ASN A 19 -16.47 12.75 7.82
C ASN A 19 -16.84 11.28 7.92
N PHE A 20 -16.87 10.75 9.14
CA PHE A 20 -17.30 9.38 9.43
C PHE A 20 -17.91 9.29 10.83
N ALA A 21 -18.71 8.26 11.08
CA ALA A 21 -19.33 8.06 12.39
C ALA A 21 -18.27 7.70 13.45
N LYS A 22 -18.48 8.17 14.70
CA LYS A 22 -17.59 7.85 15.82
C LYS A 22 -17.46 6.33 16.01
N PRO A 23 -16.24 5.77 15.95
CA PRO A 23 -16.00 4.38 16.30
C PRO A 23 -16.15 4.14 17.81
N ARG A 24 -16.38 2.88 18.20
CA ARG A 24 -16.35 2.47 19.61
C ARG A 24 -14.95 2.70 20.20
N GLU A 25 -13.93 2.32 19.43
CA GLU A 25 -12.54 2.40 19.84
C GLU A 25 -11.62 2.54 18.63
N ILE A 26 -10.52 3.27 18.80
CA ILE A 26 -9.45 3.38 17.82
C ILE A 26 -8.15 2.89 18.47
N ARG A 27 -7.61 1.79 17.97
CA ARG A 27 -6.37 1.15 18.44
C ARG A 27 -5.14 1.63 17.68
N ALA A 28 -5.29 1.80 16.38
CA ALA A 28 -4.30 2.37 15.47
C ALA A 28 -5.01 2.92 14.24
N VAL A 29 -4.37 3.83 13.52
CA VAL A 29 -4.82 4.31 12.20
C VAL A 29 -3.68 4.24 11.20
N ARG A 30 -3.97 4.32 9.91
CA ARG A 30 -2.93 4.18 8.87
C ARG A 30 -1.76 5.16 9.03
N GLY A 31 -2.05 6.40 9.44
CA GLY A 31 -1.04 7.43 9.63
C GLY A 31 -1.57 8.72 10.27
N PRO A 32 -0.72 9.75 10.36
CA PRO A 32 -1.02 10.97 11.09
C PRO A 32 -2.10 11.85 10.45
N LEU A 33 -2.36 11.75 9.14
CA LEU A 33 -3.45 12.50 8.50
C LEU A 33 -4.80 11.95 8.93
N THR A 34 -4.94 10.62 8.97
CA THR A 34 -6.14 10.00 9.54
C THR A 34 -6.29 10.34 11.01
N ARG A 35 -5.20 10.28 11.79
CA ARG A 35 -5.25 10.65 13.22
C ARG A 35 -5.73 12.07 13.42
N GLN A 36 -5.17 13.04 12.68
CA GLN A 36 -5.60 14.42 12.75
C GLN A 36 -7.09 14.55 12.46
N ARG A 37 -7.59 13.82 11.45
CA ARG A 37 -9.02 13.85 11.11
C ARG A 37 -9.93 13.25 12.20
N CYS A 38 -9.45 12.25 12.93
CA CYS A 38 -10.15 11.74 14.13
C CYS A 38 -10.23 12.84 15.20
N LEU A 39 -9.12 13.51 15.48
CA LEU A 39 -9.03 14.56 16.50
C LEU A 39 -9.91 15.78 16.16
N ASP A 40 -9.93 16.20 14.89
CA ASP A 40 -10.78 17.29 14.40
C ASP A 40 -12.28 17.01 14.59
N GLN A 41 -12.68 15.73 14.58
CA GLN A 41 -14.05 15.29 14.83
C GLN A 41 -14.32 14.99 16.32
N GLY A 42 -13.33 15.21 17.20
CA GLY A 42 -13.45 14.98 18.64
C GLY A 42 -13.33 13.51 19.06
N TYR A 43 -12.69 12.66 18.25
CA TYR A 43 -12.52 11.23 18.54
C TYR A 43 -11.14 10.98 19.19
N PRO A 44 -11.07 10.31 20.35
CA PRO A 44 -9.81 9.86 20.90
C PRO A 44 -9.08 8.95 19.90
N CYS A 45 -7.82 9.23 19.62
CA CYS A 45 -7.03 8.50 18.65
C CYS A 45 -5.55 8.42 19.10
N PRO A 46 -5.02 7.22 19.38
CA PRO A 46 -3.65 7.06 19.83
C PRO A 46 -2.66 7.41 18.72
N ASP A 47 -1.43 7.73 19.12
CA ASP A 47 -0.29 7.96 18.22
C ASP A 47 0.35 6.62 17.81
N ILE A 48 -0.48 5.72 17.26
CA ILE A 48 -0.07 4.39 16.79
C ILE A 48 -0.49 4.28 15.32
N TYR A 49 0.49 4.05 14.46
CA TYR A 49 0.32 4.08 13.02
C TYR A 49 0.66 2.76 12.34
N GLY A 50 0.05 2.55 11.18
CA GLY A 50 0.41 1.52 10.24
C GLY A 50 -0.79 0.82 9.64
N ASP A 51 -0.59 0.26 8.45
CA ASP A 51 -1.57 -0.62 7.81
C ASP A 51 -1.27 -2.08 8.24
N PRO A 52 -2.27 -2.90 8.64
CA PRO A 52 -2.04 -4.28 9.06
C PRO A 52 -1.39 -5.15 7.98
N GLY A 53 -1.45 -4.75 6.70
CA GLY A 53 -0.69 -5.37 5.62
C GLY A 53 0.83 -5.38 5.84
N LEU A 54 1.38 -4.52 6.70
CA LEU A 54 2.78 -4.56 7.13
C LEU A 54 3.12 -5.80 7.98
N LEU A 55 2.13 -6.48 8.55
CA LEU A 55 2.32 -7.69 9.36
C LEU A 55 2.28 -8.96 8.50
N VAL A 56 2.12 -8.85 7.19
CA VAL A 56 2.12 -10.01 6.28
C VAL A 56 3.44 -10.79 6.32
N SER A 57 4.55 -10.13 6.64
CA SER A 57 5.87 -10.75 6.83
C SER A 57 6.02 -11.52 8.15
N ASP A 58 5.03 -11.50 9.02
CA ASP A 58 4.93 -12.44 10.16
C ASP A 58 4.32 -13.79 9.76
N ILE A 59 3.66 -13.85 8.60
CA ILE A 59 2.91 -15.02 8.12
C ILE A 59 3.63 -15.68 6.94
N TYR A 60 4.19 -14.89 6.03
CA TYR A 60 4.90 -15.37 4.84
C TYR A 60 6.39 -14.99 4.89
N SER A 61 7.18 -15.64 4.05
CA SER A 61 8.64 -15.48 3.98
C SER A 61 9.14 -15.62 2.55
N GLU A 62 10.43 -15.33 2.33
CA GLU A 62 11.11 -15.53 1.03
C GLU A 62 11.00 -16.97 0.47
N ARG A 63 10.71 -17.95 1.34
CA ARG A 63 10.47 -19.35 0.97
C ARG A 63 9.20 -19.53 0.15
N ASP A 64 8.26 -18.61 0.29
CA ASP A 64 6.95 -18.63 -0.35
C ASP A 64 6.97 -17.91 -1.72
N ALA A 65 8.13 -17.40 -2.14
CA ALA A 65 8.29 -16.68 -3.39
C ALA A 65 8.02 -17.58 -4.61
N ALA A 66 7.27 -17.04 -5.57
CA ALA A 66 7.09 -17.66 -6.87
C ALA A 66 8.38 -17.59 -7.71
N ALA A 67 8.38 -18.24 -8.87
CA ALA A 67 9.48 -18.14 -9.84
C ALA A 67 9.81 -16.68 -10.16
N SER A 68 11.11 -16.36 -10.19
CA SER A 68 11.57 -14.98 -10.28
C SER A 68 11.21 -14.31 -11.60
N VAL A 69 10.79 -13.05 -11.53
CA VAL A 69 10.55 -12.16 -12.68
C VAL A 69 11.23 -10.81 -12.44
N ASP A 70 11.60 -10.13 -13.52
CA ASP A 70 12.30 -8.85 -13.41
C ASP A 70 11.38 -7.77 -12.81
N VAL A 71 10.11 -7.71 -13.24
CA VAL A 71 9.15 -6.71 -12.75
C VAL A 71 7.80 -7.34 -12.41
N GLY A 72 7.35 -7.13 -11.17
CA GLY A 72 5.96 -7.37 -10.75
C GLY A 72 5.17 -6.07 -10.81
N ILE A 73 4.09 -6.05 -11.57
CA ILE A 73 3.15 -4.93 -11.62
C ILE A 73 1.91 -5.30 -10.82
N VAL A 74 1.65 -4.58 -9.73
CA VAL A 74 0.50 -4.77 -8.85
C VAL A 74 -0.51 -3.64 -9.11
N PRO A 75 -1.38 -3.75 -10.12
CA PRO A 75 -2.38 -2.73 -10.39
C PRO A 75 -3.45 -2.70 -9.29
N HIS A 76 -4.02 -1.52 -9.06
CA HIS A 76 -5.33 -1.43 -8.44
C HIS A 76 -6.35 -2.22 -9.29
N PHE A 77 -7.36 -2.83 -8.67
CA PHE A 77 -8.31 -3.69 -9.41
C PHE A 77 -9.02 -2.98 -10.58
N GLN A 78 -9.13 -1.64 -10.52
CA GLN A 78 -9.70 -0.79 -11.57
C GLN A 78 -8.74 -0.52 -12.75
N ASP A 79 -7.46 -0.84 -12.60
CA ASP A 79 -6.39 -0.60 -13.57
C ASP A 79 -5.89 -1.92 -14.20
N ILE A 80 -6.48 -3.07 -13.85
CA ILE A 80 -6.01 -4.39 -14.31
C ILE A 80 -5.97 -4.49 -15.84
N GLU A 81 -7.00 -3.97 -16.53
CA GLU A 81 -7.08 -3.95 -17.99
C GLU A 81 -6.01 -3.03 -18.60
N ALA A 82 -5.79 -1.86 -18.01
CA ALA A 82 -4.78 -0.92 -18.47
C ALA A 82 -3.37 -1.49 -18.31
N ALA A 83 -3.07 -2.10 -17.15
CA ALA A 83 -1.80 -2.76 -16.88
C ALA A 83 -1.56 -3.94 -17.85
N THR A 84 -2.59 -4.75 -18.09
CA THR A 84 -2.52 -5.88 -19.04
C THR A 84 -2.29 -5.39 -20.46
N LYS A 85 -2.98 -4.32 -20.88
CA LYS A 85 -2.78 -3.72 -22.20
C LYS A 85 -1.37 -3.15 -22.38
N SER A 86 -0.83 -2.49 -21.35
CA SER A 86 0.49 -1.85 -21.42
C SER A 86 1.65 -2.85 -21.33
N PHE A 87 1.52 -3.92 -20.54
CA PHE A 87 2.66 -4.78 -20.19
C PHE A 87 2.39 -6.29 -20.27
N GLY A 88 1.16 -6.72 -20.53
CA GLY A 88 0.75 -8.13 -20.42
C GLY A 88 1.32 -9.09 -21.48
N THR A 89 1.91 -8.57 -22.55
CA THR A 89 2.59 -9.37 -23.59
C THR A 89 4.09 -9.55 -23.33
N ARG A 90 4.59 -9.09 -22.18
CA ARG A 90 6.02 -9.10 -21.86
C ARG A 90 6.36 -10.29 -20.97
N ASP A 91 7.36 -11.07 -21.39
CA ASP A 91 7.84 -12.22 -20.62
C ASP A 91 8.64 -11.81 -19.36
N ASP A 92 9.19 -10.59 -19.34
CA ASP A 92 9.93 -10.02 -18.20
C ASP A 92 9.04 -9.31 -17.16
N VAL A 93 7.71 -9.39 -17.32
CA VAL A 93 6.74 -8.75 -16.44
C VAL A 93 5.68 -9.75 -15.96
N ARG A 94 5.33 -9.67 -14.67
CA ARG A 94 4.15 -10.33 -14.11
C ARG A 94 3.09 -9.31 -13.71
N ILE A 95 1.87 -9.45 -14.22
CA ILE A 95 0.72 -8.68 -13.74
C ILE A 95 0.10 -9.41 -12.54
N ILE A 96 0.02 -8.76 -11.39
CA ILE A 96 -0.37 -9.35 -10.11
C ILE A 96 -1.75 -8.80 -9.71
N ASP A 97 -2.78 -9.60 -9.94
CA ASP A 97 -4.16 -9.24 -9.58
C ASP A 97 -4.39 -9.36 -8.06
N VAL A 98 -4.59 -8.22 -7.40
CA VAL A 98 -4.84 -8.11 -5.95
C VAL A 98 -6.12 -8.81 -5.46
N ARG A 99 -6.98 -9.27 -6.37
CA ARG A 99 -8.20 -10.02 -6.04
C ARG A 99 -7.96 -11.52 -5.86
N ARG A 100 -6.77 -12.01 -6.24
CA ARG A 100 -6.37 -13.42 -6.03
C ARG A 100 -6.18 -13.72 -4.54
N PRO A 101 -6.14 -15.00 -4.14
CA PRO A 101 -5.83 -15.38 -2.77
C PRO A 101 -4.56 -14.71 -2.25
N LEU A 102 -4.58 -14.25 -1.00
CA LEU A 102 -3.49 -13.46 -0.40
C LEU A 102 -2.12 -14.13 -0.58
N GLY A 103 -2.01 -15.43 -0.31
CA GLY A 103 -0.74 -16.15 -0.43
C GLY A 103 -0.17 -16.13 -1.84
N GLU A 104 -1.03 -16.20 -2.87
CA GLU A 104 -0.59 -16.11 -4.27
C GLU A 104 -0.09 -14.70 -4.62
N VAL A 105 -0.81 -13.67 -4.15
CA VAL A 105 -0.41 -12.27 -4.37
C VAL A 105 0.93 -11.98 -3.69
N VAL A 106 1.12 -12.43 -2.44
CA VAL A 106 2.38 -12.28 -1.71
C VAL A 106 3.50 -13.05 -2.40
N SER A 107 3.24 -14.31 -2.79
CA SER A 107 4.19 -15.15 -3.52
C SER A 107 4.70 -14.49 -4.80
N ASP A 108 3.80 -13.89 -5.60
CA ASP A 108 4.16 -13.18 -6.82
C ASP A 108 4.92 -11.88 -6.57
N ILE A 109 4.56 -11.13 -5.51
CA ILE A 109 5.30 -9.92 -5.11
C ILE A 109 6.73 -10.29 -4.68
N LEU A 110 6.90 -11.34 -3.88
CA LEU A 110 8.21 -11.82 -3.44
C LEU A 110 9.07 -12.38 -4.58
N GLY A 111 8.43 -13.00 -5.58
CA GLY A 111 9.09 -13.45 -6.81
C GLY A 111 9.54 -12.29 -7.73
N SER A 112 9.13 -11.05 -7.45
CA SER A 112 9.46 -9.90 -8.30
C SER A 112 10.72 -9.19 -7.83
N ARG A 113 11.69 -8.97 -8.73
CA ARG A 113 12.90 -8.21 -8.40
C ARG A 113 12.58 -6.74 -8.11
N LEU A 114 11.72 -6.13 -8.93
CA LEU A 114 11.19 -4.79 -8.76
C LEU A 114 9.67 -4.82 -8.70
N VAL A 115 9.07 -3.99 -7.84
CA VAL A 115 7.61 -3.86 -7.74
C VAL A 115 7.19 -2.49 -8.28
N LEU A 116 6.25 -2.48 -9.23
CA LEU A 116 5.54 -1.27 -9.65
C LEU A 116 4.09 -1.42 -9.21
N SER A 117 3.48 -0.41 -8.61
CA SER A 117 2.11 -0.56 -8.13
C SER A 117 1.29 0.71 -8.24
N SER A 118 0.06 0.57 -8.75
CA SER A 118 -1.01 1.56 -8.57
C SER A 118 -1.92 1.24 -7.38
N SER A 119 -1.69 0.11 -6.71
CA SER A 119 -2.37 -0.31 -5.49
C SER A 119 -1.54 0.08 -4.26
N MET A 120 -2.13 0.80 -3.31
CA MET A 120 -1.47 1.10 -2.03
C MET A 120 -1.03 -0.18 -1.31
N HIS A 121 -1.84 -1.24 -1.34
CA HIS A 121 -1.47 -2.51 -0.71
C HIS A 121 -0.34 -3.24 -1.44
N GLY A 122 -0.15 -3.02 -2.74
CA GLY A 122 1.03 -3.52 -3.45
C GLY A 122 2.31 -2.88 -2.91
N LEU A 123 2.28 -1.58 -2.62
CA LEU A 123 3.38 -0.87 -1.95
C LEU A 123 3.58 -1.36 -0.51
N ILE A 124 2.50 -1.50 0.26
CA ILE A 124 2.55 -1.97 1.65
C ILE A 124 3.17 -3.36 1.75
N VAL A 125 2.70 -4.32 0.97
CA VAL A 125 3.22 -5.70 1.00
C VAL A 125 4.68 -5.73 0.56
N ALA A 126 5.06 -5.00 -0.50
CA ALA A 126 6.46 -4.92 -0.91
C ALA A 126 7.35 -4.36 0.22
N HIS A 127 6.93 -3.26 0.85
CA HIS A 127 7.65 -2.63 1.96
C HIS A 127 7.75 -3.54 3.19
N ALA A 128 6.72 -4.36 3.48
CA ALA A 128 6.72 -5.33 4.58
C ALA A 128 7.86 -6.37 4.48
N PHE A 129 8.36 -6.61 3.26
CA PHE A 129 9.49 -7.49 2.97
C PHE A 129 10.77 -6.74 2.60
N GLY A 130 10.85 -5.43 2.85
CA GLY A 130 12.02 -4.63 2.50
C GLY A 130 12.30 -4.59 0.99
N ARG A 131 11.26 -4.66 0.16
CA ARG A 131 11.38 -4.56 -1.30
C ARG A 131 11.11 -3.12 -1.75
N ARG A 132 11.92 -2.65 -2.70
CA ARG A 132 11.67 -1.36 -3.38
C ARG A 132 10.40 -1.44 -4.21
N ALA A 133 9.55 -0.43 -4.07
CA ALA A 133 8.32 -0.33 -4.83
C ALA A 133 8.12 1.07 -5.40
N LEU A 134 7.83 1.15 -6.70
CA LEU A 134 7.52 2.41 -7.39
C LEU A 134 6.00 2.60 -7.47
N HIS A 135 5.53 3.74 -7.00
CA HIS A 135 4.14 4.15 -7.20
C HIS A 135 3.93 4.59 -8.65
N ILE A 136 3.01 3.92 -9.35
CA ILE A 136 2.62 4.23 -10.73
C ILE A 136 1.10 4.48 -10.81
N GLU A 137 0.66 5.16 -11.87
CA GLU A 137 -0.78 5.34 -12.16
C GLU A 137 -1.09 5.14 -13.65
N PHE A 138 -2.28 4.59 -13.96
CA PHE A 138 -2.73 4.36 -15.35
C PHE A 138 -3.69 5.45 -15.84
N GLY A 139 -3.58 6.65 -15.26
CA GLY A 139 -4.31 7.85 -15.67
C GLY A 139 -5.79 7.91 -15.30
N ARG A 140 -6.37 6.80 -14.83
CA ARG A 140 -7.68 6.77 -14.16
C ARG A 140 -7.52 7.27 -12.72
N LYS A 141 -8.44 8.14 -12.28
CA LYS A 141 -8.49 8.56 -10.88
C LYS A 141 -8.97 7.40 -10.00
N ILE A 142 -8.07 6.89 -9.15
CA ILE A 142 -8.40 5.95 -8.08
C ILE A 142 -9.17 6.72 -6.99
N PRO A 143 -10.19 6.13 -6.32
CA PRO A 143 -10.96 6.82 -5.29
C PRO A 143 -10.09 7.48 -4.21
N GLY A 144 -10.48 8.71 -3.84
CA GLY A 144 -9.76 9.59 -2.92
C GLY A 144 -9.12 10.80 -3.60
N ASP A 145 -8.46 11.62 -2.80
CA ASP A 145 -7.64 12.78 -3.22
C ASP A 145 -6.13 12.50 -3.16
N GLY A 146 -5.75 11.23 -2.92
CA GLY A 146 -4.36 10.81 -2.71
C GLY A 146 -3.95 10.75 -1.23
N THR A 147 -4.79 11.22 -0.31
CA THR A 147 -4.53 11.22 1.14
C THR A 147 -4.06 9.86 1.63
N LYS A 148 -4.68 8.76 1.17
CA LYS A 148 -4.30 7.40 1.61
C LYS A 148 -2.81 7.08 1.41
N PHE A 149 -2.21 7.53 0.31
CA PHE A 149 -0.80 7.26 0.03
C PHE A 149 0.09 8.13 0.91
N HIS A 150 -0.18 9.44 0.99
CA HIS A 150 0.60 10.32 1.88
C HIS A 150 0.48 9.92 3.35
N ASP A 151 -0.70 9.52 3.77
CA ASP A 151 -0.98 9.05 5.13
C ASP A 151 -0.21 7.77 5.44
N TYR A 152 -0.20 6.80 4.52
CA TYR A 152 0.63 5.60 4.65
C TYR A 152 2.12 5.92 4.79
N TYR A 153 2.69 6.67 3.85
CA TYR A 153 4.12 7.00 3.87
C TYR A 153 4.51 7.79 5.13
N ARG A 154 3.65 8.70 5.61
CA ARG A 154 3.83 9.38 6.89
C ARG A 154 3.74 8.46 8.09
N GLY A 155 2.84 7.48 8.05
CA GLY A 155 2.72 6.45 9.08
C GLY A 155 3.96 5.57 9.23
N ILE A 156 4.82 5.51 8.20
CA ILE A 156 6.10 4.77 8.20
C ILE A 156 7.33 5.69 8.15
N GLY A 157 7.20 6.95 8.61
CA GLY A 157 8.33 7.83 8.87
C GLY A 157 8.81 8.73 7.72
N PHE A 158 8.04 8.87 6.64
CA PHE A 158 8.35 9.79 5.53
C PHE A 158 7.53 11.08 5.62
N ASP A 159 7.95 12.16 4.96
CA ASP A 159 7.16 13.40 4.89
C ASP A 159 5.88 13.27 4.04
N GLY A 160 5.81 12.23 3.21
CA GLY A 160 4.68 11.91 2.34
C GLY A 160 5.06 10.95 1.23
N ALA A 161 4.07 10.53 0.46
CA ALA A 161 4.30 9.70 -0.71
C ALA A 161 5.01 10.51 -1.82
N PRO A 162 6.00 9.91 -2.51
CA PRO A 162 6.46 10.42 -3.79
C PRO A 162 5.31 10.51 -4.80
N ALA A 163 5.41 11.45 -5.74
CA ALA A 163 4.42 11.57 -6.82
C ALA A 163 4.41 10.28 -7.67
N PRO A 164 3.23 9.75 -8.04
CA PRO A 164 3.15 8.57 -8.89
C PRO A 164 3.70 8.86 -10.28
N ILE A 165 4.34 7.86 -10.88
CA ILE A 165 4.72 7.91 -12.29
C ILE A 165 3.52 7.54 -13.15
N ARG A 166 3.08 8.48 -14.00
CA ARG A 166 1.98 8.25 -14.92
C ARG A 166 2.43 7.38 -16.10
N ILE A 167 1.73 6.26 -16.29
CA ILE A 167 1.93 5.37 -17.42
C ILE A 167 1.18 5.94 -18.64
N GLY A 168 1.93 6.20 -19.71
CA GLY A 168 1.44 6.66 -21.01
C GLY A 168 2.03 5.82 -22.15
N ALA A 169 1.73 6.22 -23.39
CA ALA A 169 2.18 5.52 -24.60
C ALA A 169 3.72 5.48 -24.72
N ASP A 170 4.40 6.55 -24.29
CA ASP A 170 5.85 6.70 -24.40
C ASP A 170 6.61 6.21 -23.15
N THR A 171 5.92 5.58 -22.20
CA THR A 171 6.55 5.12 -20.97
C THR A 171 7.43 3.89 -21.24
N SER A 172 8.74 4.05 -21.13
CA SER A 172 9.71 2.97 -21.24
C SER A 172 9.78 2.12 -19.98
N LEU A 173 9.70 0.79 -20.12
CA LEU A 173 9.94 -0.12 -18.99
C LEU A 173 11.36 0.03 -18.43
N ALA A 174 12.36 0.34 -19.26
CA ALA A 174 13.72 0.57 -18.79
C ALA A 174 13.80 1.79 -17.86
N ASP A 175 13.04 2.85 -18.16
CA ASP A 175 12.95 4.03 -17.29
C ASP A 175 12.25 3.71 -15.98
N LEU A 176 11.14 2.95 -16.04
CA LEU A 176 10.44 2.49 -14.84
C LEU A 176 11.34 1.63 -13.95
N LYS A 177 12.14 0.73 -14.53
CA LYS A 177 13.11 -0.09 -13.79
C LYS A 177 14.13 0.78 -13.06
N ARG A 178 14.73 1.75 -13.76
CA ARG A 178 15.68 2.71 -13.16
C ARG A 178 15.05 3.54 -12.04
N LEU A 179 13.82 4.00 -12.22
CA LEU A 179 13.09 4.74 -11.19
C LEU A 179 12.74 3.86 -9.98
N ALA A 180 12.35 2.60 -10.21
CA ALA A 180 12.08 1.64 -9.14
C ALA A 180 13.34 1.26 -8.36
N GLU A 181 14.49 1.16 -9.04
CA GLU A 181 15.77 0.99 -8.37
C GLU A 181 16.14 2.21 -7.52
N ALA A 182 15.72 3.42 -7.89
CA ALA A 182 15.91 4.62 -7.08
C ALA A 182 14.81 4.85 -6.03
N ALA A 183 13.75 4.03 -6.03
CA ALA A 183 12.62 4.22 -5.14
C ALA A 183 13.00 3.94 -3.67
N ALA A 184 12.25 4.56 -2.76
CA ALA A 184 12.42 4.34 -1.33
C ALA A 184 12.23 2.86 -0.98
N CYS A 185 13.08 2.38 -0.08
CA CYS A 185 12.95 1.08 0.58
C CYS A 185 12.82 1.35 2.08
N PRO A 186 11.61 1.59 2.59
CA PRO A 186 11.43 1.99 3.98
C PRO A 186 11.82 0.85 4.93
N ASP A 187 12.51 1.21 6.02
CA ASP A 187 12.60 0.33 7.19
C ASP A 187 11.29 0.45 7.99
N VAL A 188 10.43 -0.54 7.82
CA VAL A 188 9.10 -0.55 8.45
C VAL A 188 9.09 -1.22 9.83
N GLU A 189 10.20 -1.82 10.25
CA GLU A 189 10.26 -2.60 11.50
C GLU A 189 9.89 -1.79 12.76
N PRO A 190 10.34 -0.52 12.91
CA PRO A 190 9.95 0.30 14.06
C PRO A 190 8.44 0.52 14.20
N PHE A 191 7.69 0.43 13.10
CA PHE A 191 6.24 0.67 13.07
C PHE A 191 5.42 -0.62 13.23
N ARG A 192 6.02 -1.79 12.99
CA ARG A 192 5.32 -3.08 13.07
C ARG A 192 5.02 -3.51 14.50
N SER A 193 5.94 -3.29 15.44
CA SER A 193 5.74 -3.73 16.84
C SER A 193 4.57 -2.99 17.52
N PRO A 194 4.50 -1.64 17.52
CA PRO A 194 3.35 -0.94 18.11
C PRO A 194 2.02 -1.27 17.41
N LEU A 195 2.04 -1.46 16.09
CA LEU A 195 0.87 -1.88 15.33
C LEU A 195 0.40 -3.27 15.76
N ARG A 196 1.30 -4.23 15.93
CA ARG A 196 0.98 -5.59 16.39
C ARG A 196 0.45 -5.60 17.82
N ASP A 197 1.09 -4.86 18.72
CA ASP A 197 0.70 -4.81 20.14
C ASP A 197 -0.65 -4.13 20.36
N SER A 198 -1.10 -3.35 19.37
CA SER A 198 -2.45 -2.73 19.37
C SER A 198 -3.52 -3.58 18.68
N CYS A 199 -3.18 -4.78 18.17
CA CYS A 199 -4.13 -5.70 17.55
C CYS A 199 -5.27 -6.04 18.54
N PRO A 200 -6.54 -5.89 18.14
CA PRO A 200 -7.68 -6.17 19.03
C PRO A 200 -8.08 -7.66 19.06
N PHE A 201 -7.29 -8.56 18.46
CA PHE A 201 -7.57 -9.99 18.30
C PHE A 201 -6.42 -10.84 18.84
#